data_AF-A0A2I2FIF8-F1
#
_entry.id   AF-A0A2I2FIF8-F1
#
_cell.length_a   1.000
_cell.length_b   1.000
_cell.length_c   1.000
_cell.angle_alpha   90.00
_cell.angle_beta   90.00
_cell.angle_gamma   90.00
#
_symmetry.space_group_name_H-M   'P 1'
#
loop_
_entity.id
_entity.type
_entity.pdbx_description
1 polymer ?
#
loop_
_entity_poly.entity_id
_entity_poly.type
_entity_poly.pdbx_seq_one_letter_code
_entity_poly.pdbx_strand_id
1 'polypeptide(L)'
;MEPEGPLHNGAHLAMAVFVGVAWYNVVELVNLIFLTFKRYNGMYFWSMLISTLGVCPYSVGYLMKFFKLTDATWLPVTLLTIGWWTMVTGQSFVLYSRLHLILQNARLLRILRNMIIVNAFLFHVPTTVLTFLDNLRPSGASKKGYEDMEKIQLCGFCVQEVILSGIYMWETNRMMQHNPDRVNRKTIRQLFAVNLLCILMDIALMVIEFIGLYSYQTTLKATLYSIKLKLEIAVLGRLVRLAHQHVWRSQFNGGTGRYPSFVDATKLTNPFGQTNPLPPHPLSPGPLSESSGSKPRQTPIEDLDVDAMR
;
A
#
# COMPACT_ATOMS: atom_id res chain seq x y z
N MET A 1 -37.41 -15.17 -30.77
CA MET A 1 -37.23 -15.03 -29.31
C MET A 1 -37.04 -16.42 -28.76
N GLU A 2 -35.80 -16.91 -28.73
CA GLU A 2 -35.48 -18.13 -27.98
C GLU A 2 -35.60 -17.82 -26.48
N PRO A 3 -36.07 -18.76 -25.66
CA PRO A 3 -36.26 -18.53 -24.24
C PRO A 3 -34.90 -18.36 -23.55
N GLU A 4 -34.72 -17.23 -22.88
CA GLU A 4 -33.57 -16.90 -22.03
C GLU A 4 -33.38 -17.99 -20.97
N GLY A 5 -32.41 -18.88 -21.18
CA GLY A 5 -32.14 -20.00 -20.28
C GLY A 5 -31.66 -19.55 -18.89
N PRO A 6 -31.92 -20.34 -17.82
CA PRO A 6 -31.57 -20.01 -16.44
C PRO A 6 -30.06 -19.79 -16.21
N LEU A 7 -29.20 -20.36 -17.07
CA LEU A 7 -27.75 -20.18 -17.02
C LEU A 7 -27.31 -18.74 -17.36
N HIS A 8 -28.05 -18.04 -18.25
CA HIS A 8 -27.75 -16.66 -18.65
C HIS A 8 -27.94 -15.70 -17.46
N ASN A 9 -29.06 -15.87 -16.74
CA ASN A 9 -29.39 -15.08 -15.56
C ASN A 9 -28.39 -15.27 -14.41
N GLY A 10 -27.86 -16.49 -14.24
CA GLY A 10 -26.85 -16.79 -13.23
C GLY A 10 -25.53 -16.05 -13.47
N ALA A 11 -25.08 -15.95 -14.73
CA ALA A 11 -23.89 -15.19 -15.09
C ALA A 11 -24.12 -13.69 -14.81
N HIS A 12 -25.24 -13.10 -15.26
CA HIS A 12 -25.56 -11.69 -15.00
C HIS A 12 -25.58 -11.37 -13.50
N LEU A 13 -26.20 -12.23 -12.70
CA LEU A 13 -26.27 -12.06 -11.25
C LEU A 13 -24.88 -12.14 -10.59
N ALA A 14 -24.07 -13.14 -10.95
CA ALA A 14 -22.72 -13.27 -10.41
C ALA A 14 -21.87 -12.02 -10.71
N MET A 15 -21.97 -11.50 -11.93
CA MET A 15 -21.24 -10.32 -12.37
C MET A 15 -21.70 -9.06 -11.63
N ALA A 16 -23.01 -8.87 -11.46
CA ALA A 16 -23.56 -7.77 -10.66
C ALA A 16 -23.10 -7.84 -9.20
N VAL A 17 -23.07 -9.04 -8.60
CA VAL A 17 -22.56 -9.25 -7.24
C VAL A 17 -21.07 -8.90 -7.14
N PHE A 18 -20.22 -9.38 -8.06
CA PHE A 18 -18.79 -9.05 -8.04
C PHE A 18 -18.52 -7.55 -8.22
N VAL A 19 -19.24 -6.88 -9.11
CA VAL A 19 -19.14 -5.42 -9.28
C VAL A 19 -19.58 -4.69 -8.00
N GLY A 20 -20.69 -5.11 -7.39
CA GLY A 20 -21.17 -4.55 -6.13
C GLY A 20 -20.15 -4.71 -5.00
N VAL A 21 -19.56 -5.91 -4.87
CA VAL A 21 -18.49 -6.18 -3.90
C VAL A 21 -17.25 -5.32 -4.17
N ALA A 22 -16.85 -5.18 -5.43
CA ALA A 22 -15.71 -4.34 -5.81
C ALA A 22 -15.94 -2.88 -5.42
N TRP A 23 -17.13 -2.33 -5.66
CA TRP A 23 -17.47 -0.95 -5.29
C TRP A 23 -17.54 -0.75 -3.79
N TYR A 24 -18.17 -1.68 -3.06
CA TYR A 24 -18.13 -1.68 -1.60
C TYR A 24 -16.69 -1.66 -1.09
N ASN A 25 -15.82 -2.51 -1.64
CA ASN A 25 -14.41 -2.56 -1.28
C ASN A 25 -13.69 -1.25 -1.60
N VAL A 26 -14.00 -0.59 -2.72
CA VAL A 26 -13.41 0.71 -3.07
C VAL A 26 -13.79 1.78 -2.06
N VAL A 27 -15.08 1.91 -1.73
CA VAL A 27 -15.54 2.90 -0.73
C VAL A 27 -14.88 2.64 0.61
N GLU A 28 -14.84 1.40 1.07
CA GLU A 28 -14.16 1.02 2.30
C GLU A 28 -12.65 1.36 2.23
N LEU A 29 -11.98 1.03 1.13
CA LEU A 29 -10.56 1.32 0.93
C LEU A 29 -10.25 2.80 0.94
N VAL A 30 -11.04 3.63 0.24
CA VAL A 30 -10.86 5.08 0.23
C VAL A 30 -10.92 5.61 1.67
N ASN A 31 -11.93 5.20 2.44
CA ASN A 31 -12.04 5.58 3.85
C ASN A 31 -10.84 5.08 4.67
N LEU A 32 -10.45 3.81 4.52
CA LEU A 32 -9.29 3.24 5.23
C LEU A 32 -7.99 3.96 4.88
N ILE A 33 -7.79 4.36 3.63
CA ILE A 33 -6.61 5.12 3.19
C ILE A 33 -6.57 6.46 3.92
N PHE A 34 -7.65 7.24 3.89
CA PHE A 34 -7.68 8.55 4.55
C PHE A 34 -7.57 8.46 6.08
N LEU A 35 -8.10 7.38 6.69
CA LEU A 35 -7.96 7.13 8.13
C LEU A 35 -6.55 6.65 8.53
N THR A 36 -5.85 5.96 7.63
CA THR A 36 -4.52 5.39 7.92
C THR A 36 -3.41 6.43 7.74
N PHE A 37 -3.48 7.27 6.72
CA PHE A 37 -2.43 8.23 6.40
C PHE A 37 -2.63 9.59 7.07
N LYS A 38 -1.67 10.02 7.90
CA LYS A 38 -1.65 11.36 8.49
C LYS A 38 -1.07 12.45 7.57
N ARG A 39 -0.33 12.05 6.52
CA ARG A 39 0.30 12.97 5.55
C ARG A 39 0.11 12.42 4.14
N TYR A 40 -0.43 13.24 3.24
CA TYR A 40 -0.89 12.83 1.90
C TYR A 40 0.14 13.04 0.78
N ASN A 41 1.44 13.19 1.11
CA ASN A 41 2.47 13.57 0.12
C ASN A 41 3.35 12.41 -0.35
N GLY A 42 3.18 11.19 0.20
CA GLY A 42 4.03 10.05 -0.14
C GLY A 42 3.61 9.33 -1.42
N MET A 43 4.57 8.82 -2.19
CA MET A 43 4.29 7.94 -3.36
C MET A 43 3.43 6.73 -2.98
N TYR A 44 3.57 6.23 -1.74
CA TYR A 44 2.75 5.14 -1.21
C TYR A 44 1.26 5.53 -1.15
N PHE A 45 0.95 6.72 -0.62
CA PHE A 45 -0.43 7.20 -0.50
C PHE A 45 -1.06 7.36 -1.89
N TRP A 46 -0.36 8.05 -2.80
CA TRP A 46 -0.88 8.30 -4.15
C TRP A 46 -1.03 7.02 -4.97
N SER A 47 -0.07 6.10 -4.91
CA SER A 47 -0.18 4.82 -5.63
C SER A 47 -1.33 3.96 -5.11
N MET A 48 -1.54 3.92 -3.79
CA MET A 48 -2.66 3.20 -3.18
C MET A 48 -4.00 3.85 -3.55
N LEU A 49 -4.13 5.17 -3.44
CA LEU A 49 -5.35 5.90 -3.78
C LEU A 49 -5.69 5.77 -5.27
N ILE A 50 -4.72 5.97 -6.16
CA ILE A 50 -4.93 5.86 -7.61
C ILE A 50 -5.31 4.43 -7.99
N SER A 51 -4.66 3.42 -7.40
CA SER A 51 -5.02 2.02 -7.64
C SER A 51 -6.44 1.70 -7.18
N THR A 52 -6.84 2.17 -5.99
CA THR A 52 -8.21 2.02 -5.47
C THR A 52 -9.23 2.70 -6.37
N LEU A 53 -8.98 3.96 -6.74
CA LEU A 53 -9.89 4.72 -7.59
C LEU A 53 -9.97 4.15 -9.00
N GLY A 54 -8.90 3.50 -9.50
CA GLY A 54 -8.89 2.83 -10.81
C GLY A 54 -9.86 1.65 -10.93
N VAL A 55 -10.19 1.00 -9.81
CA VAL A 55 -11.20 -0.09 -9.79
C VAL A 55 -12.58 0.43 -10.21
N CYS A 56 -12.94 1.68 -9.85
CA CYS A 56 -14.23 2.26 -10.22
C CYS A 56 -14.46 2.38 -11.74
N PRO A 57 -13.67 3.15 -12.52
CA PRO A 57 -13.86 3.26 -13.96
C PRO A 57 -13.64 1.92 -14.66
N TYR A 58 -12.81 1.03 -14.12
CA TYR A 58 -12.67 -0.33 -14.62
C TYR A 58 -14.00 -1.11 -14.54
N SER A 59 -14.61 -1.14 -13.35
CA SER A 59 -15.90 -1.80 -13.12
C SER A 59 -17.05 -1.13 -13.87
N VAL A 60 -17.10 0.21 -13.94
CA VAL A 60 -18.11 0.97 -14.71
C VAL A 60 -18.00 0.64 -16.20
N GLY A 61 -16.79 0.74 -16.77
CA GLY A 61 -16.55 0.48 -18.18
C GLY A 61 -16.92 -0.96 -18.55
N TYR A 62 -16.61 -1.92 -17.68
CA TYR A 62 -17.03 -3.30 -17.86
C TYR A 62 -18.55 -3.48 -17.81
N LEU A 63 -19.23 -2.90 -16.83
CA LEU A 63 -20.69 -2.98 -16.70
C LEU A 63 -21.39 -2.41 -17.94
N MET A 64 -20.95 -1.24 -18.38
CA MET A 64 -21.46 -0.58 -19.59
C MET A 64 -21.27 -1.43 -20.85
N LYS A 65 -20.09 -2.05 -21.01
CA LYS A 65 -19.79 -2.96 -22.12
C LYS A 65 -20.65 -4.22 -22.07
N PHE A 66 -20.78 -4.82 -20.90
CA PHE A 66 -21.44 -6.11 -20.71
C PHE A 66 -22.96 -6.05 -20.91
N PHE A 67 -23.60 -5.05 -20.31
CA PHE A 67 -25.05 -4.82 -20.42
C PHE A 67 -25.43 -3.95 -21.63
N LYS A 68 -24.46 -3.55 -22.46
CA LYS A 68 -24.66 -2.70 -23.65
C LYS A 68 -25.47 -1.42 -23.35
N LEU A 69 -25.09 -0.70 -22.28
CA LEU A 69 -25.82 0.50 -21.82
C LEU A 69 -25.71 1.70 -22.78
N THR A 70 -24.80 1.65 -23.76
CA THR A 70 -24.57 2.75 -24.70
C THR A 70 -24.21 2.23 -26.08
N ASP A 71 -24.66 2.94 -27.12
CA ASP A 71 -24.29 2.69 -28.51
C ASP A 71 -22.85 3.17 -28.81
N ALA A 72 -22.32 4.06 -27.99
CA ALA A 72 -20.96 4.59 -28.11
C ALA A 72 -19.93 3.59 -27.55
N THR A 73 -19.57 2.57 -28.34
CA THR A 73 -18.65 1.47 -27.94
C THR A 73 -17.27 1.94 -27.45
N TRP A 74 -16.79 3.10 -27.88
CA TRP A 74 -15.51 3.67 -27.45
C TRP A 74 -15.52 4.11 -25.97
N LEU A 75 -16.65 4.55 -25.43
CA LEU A 75 -16.77 5.06 -24.07
C LEU A 75 -16.51 3.98 -23.00
N PRO A 76 -17.20 2.83 -23.00
CA PRO A 76 -16.95 1.78 -22.01
C PRO A 76 -15.55 1.19 -22.14
N VAL A 77 -15.03 1.07 -23.37
CA VAL A 77 -13.64 0.61 -23.61
C VAL A 77 -12.64 1.58 -23.00
N THR A 78 -12.82 2.88 -23.18
CA THR A 78 -11.94 3.92 -22.62
C THR A 78 -11.95 3.90 -21.10
N LEU A 79 -13.12 3.84 -20.46
CA LEU A 79 -13.24 3.75 -19.00
C LEU A 79 -12.56 2.48 -18.45
N LEU A 80 -12.79 1.35 -19.12
CA LEU A 80 -12.16 0.08 -18.77
C LEU A 80 -10.63 0.18 -18.87
N THR A 81 -10.12 0.75 -19.97
CA THR A 81 -8.67 0.93 -20.16
C THR A 81 -8.06 1.83 -19.09
N ILE A 82 -8.62 3.02 -18.85
CA ILE A 82 -8.08 3.96 -17.85
C ILE A 82 -8.08 3.34 -16.45
N GLY A 83 -9.17 2.68 -16.08
CA GLY A 83 -9.27 1.98 -14.80
C GLY A 83 -8.27 0.84 -14.68
N TRP A 84 -8.10 0.05 -15.73
CA TRP A 84 -7.13 -1.02 -15.77
C TRP A 84 -5.68 -0.53 -15.62
N TRP A 85 -5.29 0.52 -16.34
CA TRP A 85 -3.94 1.11 -16.25
C TRP A 85 -3.64 1.58 -14.83
N THR A 86 -4.53 2.40 -14.26
CA THR A 86 -4.37 2.98 -12.93
C THR A 86 -4.39 1.92 -11.84
N MET A 87 -5.26 0.91 -11.96
CA MET A 87 -5.35 -0.22 -11.03
C MET A 87 -4.06 -1.05 -11.03
N VAL A 88 -3.62 -1.55 -12.18
CA VAL A 88 -2.48 -2.49 -12.28
C VAL A 88 -1.14 -1.81 -12.03
N THR A 89 -0.90 -0.66 -12.65
CA THR A 89 0.33 0.10 -12.43
C THR A 89 0.38 0.64 -11.00
N GLY A 90 -0.75 1.10 -10.46
CA GLY A 90 -0.86 1.56 -9.08
C GLY A 90 -0.45 0.50 -8.06
N GLN A 91 -0.92 -0.75 -8.21
CA GLN A 91 -0.49 -1.87 -7.36
C GLN A 91 1.02 -2.10 -7.39
N SER A 92 1.60 -2.05 -8.59
CA SER A 92 3.04 -2.26 -8.75
C SER A 92 3.83 -1.20 -8.00
N PHE A 93 3.37 0.06 -8.03
CA PHE A 93 3.96 1.14 -7.25
C PHE A 93 3.68 1.04 -5.75
N VAL A 94 2.56 0.46 -5.34
CA VAL A 94 2.29 0.16 -3.93
C VAL A 94 3.32 -0.84 -3.39
N LEU A 95 3.52 -1.97 -4.08
CA LEU A 95 4.53 -2.98 -3.73
C LEU A 95 5.95 -2.38 -3.71
N TYR A 96 6.27 -1.58 -4.73
CA TYR A 96 7.52 -0.83 -4.79
C TYR A 96 7.72 0.11 -3.60
N SER A 97 6.68 0.87 -3.24
CA SER A 97 6.75 1.84 -2.15
C SER A 97 6.96 1.15 -0.80
N ARG A 98 6.40 -0.04 -0.58
CA ARG A 98 6.74 -0.86 0.60
C ARG A 98 8.19 -1.27 0.60
N LEU A 99 8.66 -1.77 -0.54
CA LEU A 99 10.02 -2.25 -0.65
C LEU A 99 11.01 -1.12 -0.37
N HIS A 100 10.69 0.11 -0.82
CA HIS A 100 11.46 1.30 -0.51
C HIS A 100 11.62 1.57 1.00
N LEU A 101 10.61 1.24 1.81
CA LEU A 101 10.66 1.43 3.27
C LEU A 101 11.58 0.43 3.99
N ILE A 102 11.82 -0.74 3.39
CA ILE A 102 12.60 -1.83 4.01
C ILE A 102 14.01 -1.91 3.40
N LEU A 103 14.11 -1.70 2.09
CA LEU A 103 15.34 -1.91 1.33
C LEU A 103 16.23 -0.67 1.34
N GLN A 104 17.42 -0.80 1.91
CA GLN A 104 18.43 0.28 1.94
C GLN A 104 19.18 0.46 0.61
N ASN A 105 19.17 -0.55 -0.27
CA ASN A 105 19.92 -0.53 -1.52
C ASN A 105 19.21 0.29 -2.62
N ALA A 106 19.61 1.55 -2.78
CA ALA A 106 19.06 2.47 -3.78
C ALA A 106 19.28 2.00 -5.24
N ARG A 107 20.31 1.22 -5.55
CA ARG A 107 20.55 0.71 -6.91
C ARG A 107 19.47 -0.30 -7.30
N LEU A 108 19.22 -1.28 -6.43
CA LEU A 108 18.19 -2.28 -6.65
C LEU A 108 16.81 -1.64 -6.75
N LEU A 109 16.52 -0.66 -5.90
CA LEU A 109 15.27 0.07 -5.97
C LEU A 109 15.09 0.82 -7.31
N ARG A 110 16.14 1.46 -7.85
CA ARG A 110 16.06 2.07 -9.18
C ARG A 110 15.81 1.06 -10.30
N ILE A 111 16.44 -0.12 -10.24
CA ILE A 111 16.22 -1.20 -11.20
C ILE A 111 14.76 -1.66 -11.18
N LEU A 112 14.19 -1.87 -9.98
CA LEU A 112 12.80 -2.32 -9.85
C LEU A 112 11.79 -1.27 -10.33
N ARG A 113 12.05 0.02 -10.06
CA ARG A 113 11.24 1.10 -10.63
C ARG A 113 11.29 1.11 -12.15
N ASN A 114 12.49 0.95 -12.72
CA ASN A 114 12.65 0.92 -14.18
C ASN A 114 11.94 -0.30 -14.79
N MET A 115 12.00 -1.47 -14.14
CA MET A 115 11.24 -2.66 -14.55
C MET A 115 9.73 -2.37 -14.60
N ILE A 116 9.15 -1.75 -13.56
CA ILE A 116 7.72 -1.39 -13.54
C ILE A 116 7.36 -0.47 -14.70
N ILE A 117 8.17 0.57 -14.95
CA ILE A 117 7.91 1.53 -16.02
C ILE A 117 7.99 0.86 -17.40
N VAL A 118 9.03 0.07 -17.65
CA VAL A 118 9.21 -0.63 -18.93
C VAL A 118 8.06 -1.61 -19.18
N ASN A 119 7.70 -2.42 -18.19
CA ASN A 119 6.58 -3.37 -18.31
C ASN A 119 5.23 -2.66 -18.48
N ALA A 120 5.02 -1.51 -17.82
CA ALA A 120 3.83 -0.71 -18.02
C ALA A 120 3.68 -0.32 -19.49
N PHE A 121 4.72 0.20 -20.14
CA PHE A 121 4.65 0.53 -21.57
C PHE A 121 4.55 -0.73 -22.46
N LEU A 122 5.36 -1.74 -22.18
CA LEU A 122 5.43 -2.97 -22.98
C LEU A 122 4.11 -3.75 -22.99
N PHE A 123 3.38 -3.76 -21.87
CA PHE A 123 2.13 -4.51 -21.75
C PHE A 123 0.90 -3.63 -21.91
N HIS A 124 0.85 -2.41 -21.34
CA HIS A 124 -0.34 -1.60 -21.45
C HIS A 124 -0.61 -1.08 -22.87
N VAL A 125 0.42 -0.64 -23.59
CA VAL A 125 0.22 -0.02 -24.91
C VAL A 125 -0.29 -1.05 -25.93
N PRO A 126 0.35 -2.21 -26.15
CA PRO A 126 -0.14 -3.15 -27.16
C PRO A 126 -1.50 -3.74 -26.80
N THR A 127 -1.75 -4.06 -25.52
CA THR A 127 -3.07 -4.52 -25.07
C THR A 127 -4.13 -3.47 -25.37
N THR A 128 -3.88 -2.20 -25.07
CA THR A 128 -4.85 -1.12 -25.33
C THR A 128 -5.17 -1.03 -26.82
N VAL A 129 -4.15 -1.02 -27.68
CA VAL A 129 -4.34 -0.98 -29.14
C VAL A 129 -5.20 -2.17 -29.60
N LEU A 130 -4.90 -3.38 -29.13
CA LEU A 130 -5.66 -4.58 -29.47
C LEU A 130 -7.08 -4.59 -28.90
N THR A 131 -7.30 -4.07 -27.69
CA THR A 131 -8.64 -3.92 -27.11
C THR A 131 -9.50 -2.98 -27.95
N PHE A 132 -8.97 -1.83 -28.33
CA PHE A 132 -9.70 -0.89 -29.19
C PHE A 132 -9.95 -1.47 -30.58
N LEU A 133 -8.96 -2.17 -31.16
CA LEU A 133 -9.12 -2.81 -32.46
C LEU A 133 -10.22 -3.87 -32.44
N ASP A 134 -10.24 -4.73 -31.42
CA ASP A 134 -11.24 -5.81 -31.29
C ASP A 134 -12.66 -5.26 -31.09
N ASN A 135 -12.80 -4.13 -30.39
CA ASN A 135 -14.10 -3.55 -30.07
C ASN A 135 -14.64 -2.59 -31.14
N LEU A 136 -13.77 -1.92 -31.92
CA LEU A 136 -14.19 -0.96 -32.95
C LEU A 136 -14.18 -1.55 -34.36
N ARG A 137 -13.27 -2.50 -34.65
CA ARG A 137 -13.11 -3.14 -35.95
C ARG A 137 -12.91 -4.66 -35.78
N PRO A 138 -13.93 -5.37 -35.27
CA PRO A 138 -13.82 -6.79 -34.95
C PRO A 138 -13.43 -7.60 -36.19
N SER A 139 -12.35 -8.36 -36.06
CA SER A 139 -11.87 -9.30 -37.07
C SER A 139 -11.29 -10.52 -36.37
N GLY A 140 -11.25 -11.67 -37.04
CA GLY A 140 -10.66 -12.89 -36.46
C GLY A 140 -9.21 -12.69 -36.01
N ALA A 141 -8.45 -11.89 -36.76
CA ALA A 141 -7.07 -11.53 -36.40
C ALA A 141 -7.00 -10.62 -35.17
N SER A 142 -7.88 -9.61 -35.05
CA SER A 142 -7.90 -8.72 -33.89
C SER A 142 -8.29 -9.45 -32.60
N LYS A 143 -9.30 -10.32 -32.68
CA LYS A 143 -9.76 -11.11 -31.54
C LYS A 143 -8.65 -12.04 -31.04
N LYS A 144 -8.04 -12.81 -31.94
CA LYS A 144 -6.92 -13.69 -31.61
C LYS A 144 -5.73 -12.91 -31.05
N GLY A 145 -5.39 -11.77 -31.66
CA GLY A 145 -4.31 -10.91 -31.18
C GLY A 145 -4.56 -10.43 -29.75
N TYR A 146 -5.78 -9.99 -29.44
CA TYR A 146 -6.17 -9.60 -28.08
C TYR A 146 -6.11 -10.78 -27.09
N GLU A 147 -6.64 -11.95 -27.45
CA GLU A 147 -6.61 -13.17 -26.61
C GLU A 147 -5.18 -13.66 -26.31
N ASP A 148 -4.25 -13.53 -27.25
CA ASP A 148 -2.85 -13.91 -27.05
C ASP A 148 -2.10 -12.86 -26.21
N MET A 149 -2.30 -11.57 -26.52
CA MET A 149 -1.72 -10.48 -25.76
C MET A 149 -2.22 -10.45 -24.30
N GLU A 150 -3.50 -10.77 -24.06
CA GLU A 150 -4.06 -10.81 -22.71
C GLU A 150 -3.36 -11.84 -21.81
N LYS A 151 -3.03 -13.02 -22.35
CA LYS A 151 -2.24 -14.03 -21.63
C LYS A 151 -0.82 -13.54 -21.36
N ILE A 152 -0.17 -12.95 -22.37
CA ILE A 152 1.20 -12.42 -22.26
C ILE A 152 1.30 -11.35 -21.18
N GLN A 153 0.40 -10.36 -21.18
CA GLN A 153 0.44 -9.31 -20.17
C GLN A 153 0.17 -9.83 -18.76
N LEU A 154 -0.73 -10.80 -18.58
CA LEU A 154 -1.06 -11.34 -17.26
C LEU A 154 0.14 -12.09 -16.70
N CYS A 155 0.80 -12.89 -17.53
CA CYS A 155 2.06 -13.53 -17.15
C CYS A 155 3.14 -12.49 -16.84
N GLY A 156 3.28 -11.46 -17.67
CA GLY A 156 4.27 -10.38 -17.47
C GLY A 156 4.09 -9.63 -16.15
N PHE A 157 2.87 -9.18 -15.85
CA PHE A 157 2.56 -8.52 -14.58
C PHE A 157 2.64 -9.47 -13.38
N CYS A 158 2.24 -10.73 -13.52
CA CYS A 158 2.41 -11.74 -12.47
C CYS A 158 3.89 -11.95 -12.14
N VAL A 159 4.76 -12.13 -13.15
CA VAL A 159 6.21 -12.24 -12.94
C VAL A 159 6.77 -10.99 -12.25
N GLN A 160 6.32 -9.80 -12.66
CA GLN A 160 6.70 -8.54 -12.00
C GLN A 160 6.31 -8.53 -10.51
N GLU A 161 5.08 -8.89 -10.17
CA GLU A 161 4.60 -8.93 -8.79
C GLU A 161 5.35 -9.99 -7.95
N VAL A 162 5.65 -11.15 -8.54
CA VAL A 162 6.47 -12.20 -7.91
C VAL A 162 7.90 -11.71 -7.64
N ILE A 163 8.53 -10.98 -8.57
CA ILE A 163 9.86 -10.41 -8.38
C ILE A 163 9.85 -9.39 -7.22
N LEU A 164 8.90 -8.44 -7.24
CA LEU A 164 8.77 -7.42 -6.18
C LEU A 164 8.52 -8.07 -4.81
N SER A 165 7.61 -9.03 -4.75
CA SER A 165 7.25 -9.75 -3.52
C SER A 165 8.38 -10.66 -3.03
N GLY A 166 9.11 -11.32 -3.94
CA GLY A 166 10.24 -12.19 -3.61
C GLY A 166 11.41 -11.43 -3.02
N ILE A 167 11.77 -10.27 -3.59
CA ILE A 167 12.84 -9.41 -3.05
C ILE A 167 12.44 -8.86 -1.68
N TYR A 168 11.18 -8.41 -1.54
CA TYR A 168 10.63 -7.97 -0.25
C TYR A 168 10.77 -9.06 0.82
N MET A 169 10.44 -10.29 0.47
CA MET A 169 10.47 -11.44 1.36
C MET A 169 11.90 -11.83 1.74
N TRP A 170 12.83 -11.79 0.78
CA TRP A 170 14.25 -12.03 1.02
C TRP A 170 14.84 -11.02 2.01
N GLU A 171 14.58 -9.73 1.81
CA GLU A 171 15.07 -8.66 2.70
C GLU A 171 14.46 -8.79 4.11
N THR A 172 13.16 -9.07 4.19
CA THR A 172 12.47 -9.30 5.48
C THR A 172 13.06 -10.50 6.22
N ASN A 173 13.39 -11.59 5.52
CA ASN A 173 14.02 -12.78 6.12
C ASN A 173 15.45 -12.49 6.59
N ARG A 174 16.21 -11.67 5.86
CA ARG A 174 17.55 -11.22 6.25
C ARG A 174 17.53 -10.41 7.55
N MET A 175 16.55 -9.52 7.71
CA MET A 175 16.34 -8.77 8.96
C MET A 175 16.00 -9.68 10.14
N MET A 176 15.29 -10.80 9.89
CA MET A 176 14.87 -11.76 10.91
C MET A 176 16.04 -12.59 11.47
N GLN A 177 17.01 -12.98 10.62
CA GLN A 177 18.19 -13.74 11.09
C GLN A 177 19.01 -12.96 12.12
N HIS A 178 18.99 -11.63 12.04
CA HIS A 178 19.76 -10.76 12.94
C HIS A 178 18.99 -10.30 14.19
N ASN A 179 17.68 -10.59 14.31
CA ASN A 179 16.85 -10.16 15.46
C ASN A 179 15.95 -11.31 15.98
N PRO A 180 16.41 -12.12 16.97
CA PRO A 180 15.75 -13.35 17.39
C PRO A 180 14.53 -13.20 18.34
N ASP A 181 13.81 -12.08 18.30
CA ASP A 181 12.65 -11.85 19.17
C ASP A 181 11.41 -12.67 18.77
N ARG A 182 10.87 -13.49 19.70
CA ARG A 182 9.72 -14.38 19.46
C ARG A 182 8.42 -13.65 19.10
N VAL A 183 8.22 -12.43 19.62
CA VAL A 183 7.04 -11.58 19.31
C VAL A 183 7.10 -11.08 17.86
N ASN A 184 8.31 -10.77 17.35
CA ASN A 184 8.52 -10.36 15.97
C ASN A 184 8.25 -11.51 14.99
N ARG A 185 8.60 -12.75 15.34
CA ARG A 185 8.36 -13.92 14.47
C ARG A 185 6.89 -14.15 14.12
N LYS A 186 5.96 -13.96 15.08
CA LYS A 186 4.51 -14.12 14.81
C LYS A 186 4.00 -13.05 13.86
N THR A 187 4.36 -11.78 14.09
CA THR A 187 3.96 -10.66 13.23
C THR A 187 4.57 -10.79 11.83
N ILE A 188 5.86 -11.12 11.74
CA ILE A 188 6.56 -11.32 10.45
C ILE A 188 5.96 -12.51 9.68
N ARG A 189 5.60 -13.61 10.34
CA ARG A 189 4.89 -14.73 9.68
C ARG A 189 3.53 -14.32 9.12
N GLN A 190 2.82 -13.42 9.79
CA GLN A 190 1.59 -12.84 9.24
C GLN A 190 1.87 -11.95 8.02
N LEU A 191 2.94 -11.15 8.04
CA LEU A 191 3.38 -10.38 6.87
C LEU A 191 3.71 -11.31 5.69
N PHE A 192 4.41 -12.42 5.96
CA PHE A 192 4.70 -13.45 4.96
C PHE A 192 3.42 -14.04 4.38
N ALA A 193 2.47 -14.44 5.23
CA ALA A 193 1.21 -15.05 4.79
C ALA A 193 0.41 -14.12 3.86
N VAL A 194 0.39 -12.81 4.15
CA VAL A 194 -0.33 -11.84 3.31
C VAL A 194 0.33 -11.68 1.93
N ASN A 195 1.67 -11.60 1.87
CA ASN A 195 2.36 -11.50 0.57
C ASN A 195 2.20 -12.79 -0.26
N LEU A 196 2.25 -13.95 0.40
CA LEU A 196 1.98 -15.22 -0.28
C LEU A 196 0.55 -15.27 -0.83
N LEU A 197 -0.43 -14.76 -0.08
CA LEU A 197 -1.82 -14.69 -0.54
C LEU A 197 -1.96 -13.80 -1.79
N CYS A 198 -1.25 -12.68 -1.88
CA CYS A 198 -1.25 -11.85 -3.09
C CYS A 198 -0.74 -12.62 -4.32
N ILE A 199 0.36 -13.37 -4.18
CA ILE A 199 0.92 -14.21 -5.25
C ILE A 199 -0.08 -15.28 -5.68
N LEU A 200 -0.77 -15.92 -4.72
CA LEU A 200 -1.81 -16.90 -5.03
C LEU A 200 -2.98 -16.29 -5.80
N MET A 201 -3.35 -15.04 -5.50
CA MET A 201 -4.39 -14.31 -6.24
C MET A 201 -3.98 -14.04 -7.69
N ASP A 202 -2.71 -13.74 -7.96
CA ASP A 202 -2.19 -13.60 -9.33
C ASP A 202 -2.24 -14.89 -10.11
N ILE A 203 -1.82 -15.99 -9.48
CA ILE A 203 -1.89 -17.32 -10.08
C ILE A 203 -3.35 -17.69 -10.36
N ALA A 204 -4.27 -17.39 -9.45
CA ALA A 204 -5.69 -17.64 -9.67
C ALA A 204 -6.25 -16.87 -10.88
N LEU A 205 -5.91 -15.58 -11.03
CA LEU A 205 -6.29 -14.80 -12.22
C LEU A 205 -5.70 -15.37 -13.49
N MET A 206 -4.45 -15.79 -13.45
CA MET A 206 -3.77 -16.42 -14.58
C MET A 206 -4.49 -17.72 -14.97
N VAL A 207 -4.75 -18.63 -14.04
CA VAL A 207 -5.44 -19.91 -14.30
C VAL A 207 -6.81 -19.69 -14.94
N ILE A 208 -7.60 -18.75 -14.44
CA ILE A 208 -8.94 -18.45 -14.98
C ILE A 208 -8.86 -17.93 -16.42
N GLU A 209 -7.85 -17.11 -16.74
CA GLU A 209 -7.61 -16.68 -18.11
C GLU A 209 -7.26 -17.86 -19.03
N PHE A 210 -6.37 -18.74 -18.60
CA PHE A 210 -5.94 -19.89 -19.42
C PHE A 210 -7.07 -20.90 -19.67
N ILE A 211 -8.10 -20.94 -18.82
CA ILE A 211 -9.31 -21.75 -19.02
C ILE A 211 -10.31 -21.06 -19.98
N GLY A 212 -10.07 -19.80 -20.35
CA GLY A 212 -10.90 -19.06 -21.32
C GLY A 212 -12.15 -18.41 -20.71
N LEU A 213 -12.18 -18.22 -19.39
CA LEU A 213 -13.34 -17.66 -18.66
C LEU A 213 -13.26 -16.12 -18.58
N TYR A 214 -13.25 -15.45 -19.74
CA TYR A 214 -13.04 -13.99 -19.84
C TYR A 214 -13.98 -13.14 -18.97
N SER A 215 -15.29 -13.44 -18.98
CA SER A 215 -16.27 -12.67 -18.20
C SER A 215 -15.97 -12.74 -16.71
N TYR A 216 -15.74 -13.96 -16.19
CA TYR A 216 -15.40 -14.16 -14.78
C TYR A 216 -14.03 -13.58 -14.43
N GLN A 217 -13.04 -13.70 -15.32
CA GLN A 217 -11.72 -13.10 -15.14
C GLN A 217 -11.84 -11.60 -14.90
N THR A 218 -12.64 -10.91 -15.71
CA THR A 218 -12.67 -9.44 -15.71
C THR A 218 -13.28 -8.89 -14.40
N THR A 219 -14.37 -9.48 -13.90
CA THR A 219 -14.95 -9.09 -12.61
C THR A 219 -14.14 -9.56 -11.41
N LEU A 220 -13.58 -10.76 -11.49
CA LEU A 220 -12.73 -11.27 -10.42
C LEU A 220 -11.44 -10.43 -10.31
N LYS A 221 -10.91 -9.92 -11.42
CA LYS A 221 -9.77 -8.99 -11.44
C LYS A 221 -10.06 -7.76 -10.58
N ALA A 222 -11.16 -7.05 -10.82
CA ALA A 222 -11.54 -5.90 -10.00
C ALA A 222 -11.59 -6.24 -8.49
N THR A 223 -12.21 -7.38 -8.17
CA THR A 223 -12.37 -7.86 -6.79
C THR A 223 -11.02 -8.19 -6.15
N LEU A 224 -10.19 -8.99 -6.81
CA LEU A 224 -8.89 -9.41 -6.29
C LEU A 224 -7.93 -8.23 -6.12
N TYR A 225 -7.91 -7.28 -7.07
CA TYR A 225 -7.12 -6.06 -6.93
C TYR A 225 -7.58 -5.21 -5.72
N SER A 226 -8.89 -5.12 -5.45
CA SER A 226 -9.37 -4.45 -4.23
C SER A 226 -8.94 -5.19 -2.94
N ILE A 227 -8.97 -6.53 -2.95
CA ILE A 227 -8.52 -7.34 -1.81
C ILE A 227 -7.01 -7.16 -1.59
N LYS A 228 -6.20 -7.13 -2.66
CA LYS A 228 -4.76 -6.85 -2.58
C LYS A 228 -4.48 -5.52 -1.86
N LEU A 229 -5.24 -4.47 -2.13
CA LEU A 229 -5.07 -3.17 -1.43
C LEU A 229 -5.47 -3.26 0.06
N LYS A 230 -6.50 -4.04 0.40
CA LYS A 230 -6.88 -4.23 1.82
C LYS A 230 -5.80 -4.97 2.58
N LEU A 231 -5.27 -6.03 1.97
CA LEU A 231 -4.14 -6.80 2.48
C LEU A 231 -2.91 -5.93 2.68
N GLU A 232 -2.67 -5.02 1.74
CA GLU A 232 -1.59 -4.06 1.81
C GLU A 232 -1.68 -3.13 3.03
N ILE A 233 -2.85 -2.51 3.25
CA ILE A 233 -3.09 -1.65 4.42
C ILE A 233 -2.90 -2.44 5.72
N ALA A 234 -3.38 -3.69 5.75
CA ALA A 234 -3.22 -4.58 6.89
C ALA A 234 -1.73 -4.90 7.17
N VAL A 235 -0.91 -5.02 6.12
CA VAL A 235 0.54 -5.21 6.24
C VAL A 235 1.22 -3.93 6.73
N LEU A 236 0.90 -2.78 6.16
CA LEU A 236 1.46 -1.48 6.58
C LEU A 236 1.21 -1.22 8.07
N GLY A 237 -0.02 -1.43 8.53
CA GLY A 237 -0.37 -1.24 9.94
C GLY A 237 0.46 -2.13 10.88
N ARG A 238 0.87 -3.33 10.45
CA ARG A 238 1.77 -4.20 11.21
C ARG A 238 3.23 -3.74 11.13
N LEU A 239 3.68 -3.27 9.95
CA LEU A 239 5.04 -2.77 9.76
C LEU A 239 5.32 -1.55 10.65
N VAL A 240 4.39 -0.60 10.73
CA VAL A 240 4.49 0.59 11.59
C VAL A 240 4.59 0.19 13.07
N ARG A 241 3.79 -0.79 13.52
CA ARG A 241 3.87 -1.30 14.90
C ARG A 241 5.23 -1.93 15.21
N LEU A 242 5.79 -2.69 14.26
CA LEU A 242 7.13 -3.27 14.42
C LEU A 242 8.21 -2.18 14.48
N ALA A 243 8.15 -1.18 13.60
CA ALA A 243 9.11 -0.07 13.58
C ALA A 243 9.10 0.71 14.92
N HIS A 244 7.92 1.04 15.44
CA HIS A 244 7.81 1.69 16.75
C HIS A 244 8.35 0.82 17.89
N GLN A 245 8.12 -0.50 17.88
CA GLN A 245 8.67 -1.41 18.89
C GLN A 245 10.21 -1.49 18.84
N HIS A 246 10.81 -1.48 17.64
CA HIS A 246 12.26 -1.46 17.47
C HIS A 246 12.90 -0.15 17.95
N VAL A 247 12.30 1.00 17.61
CA VAL A 247 12.76 2.32 18.11
C VAL A 247 12.67 2.37 19.64
N TRP A 248 11.53 1.94 20.21
CA TRP A 248 11.35 1.91 21.67
C TRP A 248 12.39 0.99 22.34
N ARG A 249 12.61 -0.23 21.83
CA ARG A 249 13.61 -1.16 22.41
C ARG A 249 15.05 -0.68 22.28
N SER A 250 15.41 -0.03 21.17
CA SER A 250 16.75 0.56 21.03
C SER A 250 17.03 1.66 22.06
N GLN A 251 15.97 2.36 22.50
CA GLN A 251 16.06 3.41 23.51
C GLN A 251 16.17 2.86 24.95
N PHE A 252 15.72 1.63 25.22
CA PHE A 252 15.82 1.00 26.54
C PHE A 252 17.07 0.12 26.73
N ASN A 253 17.77 -0.25 25.66
CA ASN A 253 18.95 -1.12 25.73
C ASN A 253 20.29 -0.38 25.55
N GLY A 254 20.26 0.94 25.33
CA GLY A 254 21.42 1.83 25.42
C GLY A 254 21.42 2.54 26.77
N GLY A 255 22.36 2.19 27.64
CA GLY A 255 22.38 2.60 29.05
C GLY A 255 22.40 4.12 29.31
N THR A 256 22.04 4.43 30.56
CA THR A 256 21.98 5.74 31.24
C THR A 256 20.78 6.60 30.87
N GLY A 257 19.87 6.72 31.85
CA GLY A 257 18.64 7.48 31.75
C GLY A 257 18.89 8.90 31.28
N ARG A 258 18.42 9.20 30.06
CA ARG A 258 18.09 10.55 29.67
C ARG A 258 16.79 10.48 28.87
N TYR A 259 15.73 10.96 29.51
CA TYR A 259 14.44 11.17 28.86
C TYR A 259 14.65 12.07 27.62
N PRO A 260 13.99 11.78 26.49
CA PRO A 260 14.04 12.66 25.35
C PRO A 260 13.35 14.00 25.68
N SER A 261 13.99 15.11 25.30
CA SER A 261 13.63 16.48 25.69
C SER A 261 12.28 17.00 25.16
N PHE A 262 11.52 16.18 24.43
CA PHE A 262 10.17 16.53 23.98
C PHE A 262 9.07 16.12 24.97
N VAL A 263 9.42 15.43 26.07
CA VAL A 263 8.49 15.10 27.16
C VAL A 263 9.00 15.74 28.45
N ASP A 264 8.24 16.71 28.96
CA ASP A 264 8.48 17.33 30.26
C ASP A 264 7.99 16.40 31.38
N ALA A 265 8.91 15.64 31.97
CA ALA A 265 8.61 14.69 33.05
C ALA A 265 8.23 15.39 34.37
N THR A 266 8.47 16.70 34.51
CA THR A 266 8.09 17.43 35.73
C THR A 266 6.57 17.55 35.90
N LYS A 267 5.79 17.37 34.82
CA LYS A 267 4.32 17.33 34.85
C LYS A 267 3.72 15.99 35.23
N LEU A 268 4.53 14.93 35.31
CA LEU A 268 4.07 13.58 35.68
C LEU A 268 4.36 13.23 37.15
N THR A 269 5.08 14.09 37.88
CA THR A 269 5.34 13.93 39.32
C THR A 269 4.70 15.08 40.10
N ASN A 270 3.38 14.95 40.35
CA ASN A 270 2.65 15.33 41.58
C ASN A 270 1.24 15.88 41.34
N PRO A 271 0.18 15.06 41.53
CA PRO A 271 -1.12 15.58 41.97
C PRO A 271 -1.36 15.40 43.48
N PHE A 272 -0.55 14.63 44.21
CA PHE A 272 -0.76 14.42 45.65
C PHE A 272 0.57 14.45 46.40
N GLY A 273 0.64 15.42 47.33
CA GLY A 273 1.85 15.79 48.03
C GLY A 273 2.37 14.71 48.98
N GLN A 274 3.69 14.57 49.00
CA GLN A 274 4.42 14.14 50.18
C GLN A 274 5.79 14.81 50.17
N THR A 275 6.11 15.39 51.32
CA THR A 275 7.26 16.24 51.62
C THR A 275 8.59 15.50 51.43
N ASN A 276 9.53 16.13 50.72
CA ASN A 276 10.94 15.69 50.66
C ASN A 276 11.55 15.59 52.07
N PRO A 277 12.27 14.51 52.42
CA PRO A 277 13.24 14.55 53.49
C PRO A 277 14.50 15.31 53.01
N LEU A 278 14.96 16.24 53.84
CA LEU A 278 16.18 17.03 53.64
C LEU A 278 17.44 16.16 53.56
N PRO A 279 18.48 16.55 52.79
CA PRO A 279 19.80 15.92 52.88
C PRO A 279 20.56 16.33 54.16
N PRO A 280 21.45 15.47 54.69
CA PRO A 280 22.10 15.71 55.98
C PRO A 280 23.18 16.81 55.93
N HIS A 281 23.14 17.65 56.96
CA HIS A 281 24.12 18.67 57.34
C HIS A 281 25.56 18.13 57.48
N PRO A 282 26.55 19.01 57.25
CA PRO A 282 27.71 19.09 58.13
C PRO A 282 27.75 20.43 58.92
N LEU A 283 28.18 20.34 60.18
CA LEU A 283 28.57 21.43 61.11
C LEU A 283 29.82 22.15 60.54
N SER A 284 30.12 23.46 60.67
CA SER A 284 30.08 24.40 61.81
C SER A 284 30.43 25.85 61.29
N PRO A 285 30.50 26.92 62.13
CA PRO A 285 30.05 28.29 61.81
C PRO A 285 31.13 29.35 61.46
N GLY A 286 30.71 30.46 60.84
CA GLY A 286 31.45 31.74 60.80
C GLY A 286 30.74 32.81 59.93
N PRO A 287 30.74 34.13 60.27
CA PRO A 287 29.64 35.04 59.91
C PRO A 287 29.95 36.08 58.81
N LEU A 288 28.85 36.59 58.23
CA LEU A 288 28.61 37.91 57.60
C LEU A 288 29.41 38.29 56.32
N SER A 289 28.69 38.41 55.19
CA SER A 289 28.67 39.65 54.39
C SER A 289 27.52 39.65 53.39
N GLU A 290 26.89 40.81 53.26
CA GLU A 290 25.79 41.17 52.37
C GLU A 290 26.24 41.23 50.90
N SER A 291 25.35 40.90 49.95
CA SER A 291 25.26 41.57 48.63
C SER A 291 24.15 40.97 47.76
N SER A 292 23.01 41.66 47.75
CA SER A 292 22.18 42.06 46.60
C SER A 292 22.21 41.25 45.26
N GLY A 293 21.01 40.89 44.79
CA GLY A 293 20.58 41.39 43.46
C GLY A 293 20.43 40.45 42.26
N SER A 294 19.27 39.78 42.17
CA SER A 294 18.42 39.56 40.97
C SER A 294 18.87 38.72 39.75
N LYS A 295 17.92 37.86 39.35
CA LYS A 295 17.84 36.88 38.26
C LYS A 295 17.71 37.46 36.82
N PRO A 296 17.86 36.62 35.78
CA PRO A 296 17.87 36.98 34.36
C PRO A 296 16.47 37.03 33.69
N ARG A 297 16.37 37.72 32.54
CA ARG A 297 15.16 37.83 31.69
C ARG A 297 15.25 36.92 30.45
N GLN A 298 14.08 36.38 30.06
CA GLN A 298 13.76 35.37 29.04
C GLN A 298 13.78 35.88 27.57
N THR A 299 14.19 34.99 26.63
CA THR A 299 13.70 34.59 25.24
C THR A 299 13.06 35.63 24.28
N PRO A 300 13.00 35.47 22.92
CA PRO A 300 12.80 34.23 22.09
C PRO A 300 13.66 34.10 20.80
N ILE A 301 13.96 32.91 20.23
CA ILE A 301 13.25 32.02 19.26
C ILE A 301 12.69 32.69 18.00
N GLU A 302 13.37 32.45 16.86
CA GLU A 302 12.94 32.17 15.45
C GLU A 302 14.21 32.40 14.59
N ASP A 303 14.71 31.51 13.73
CA ASP A 303 14.12 30.94 12.50
C ASP A 303 15.04 29.80 11.98
N LEU A 304 14.48 28.62 11.69
CA LEU A 304 14.24 28.08 10.33
C LEU A 304 15.51 27.77 9.52
N ASP A 305 15.83 26.47 9.40
CA ASP A 305 16.51 25.97 8.21
C ASP A 305 15.75 24.73 7.69
N VAL A 306 15.19 24.90 6.49
CA VAL A 306 14.35 23.97 5.75
C VAL A 306 15.13 23.67 4.49
N ASP A 307 16.01 22.67 4.52
CA ASP A 307 16.49 22.03 3.30
C ASP A 307 17.15 20.68 3.61
N ALA A 308 16.33 19.64 3.72
CA ALA A 308 16.77 18.26 3.53
C ALA A 308 15.57 17.36 3.27
N MET A 309 15.20 17.22 2.00
CA MET A 309 14.70 15.99 1.34
C MET A 309 13.88 16.34 0.08
N ARG A 310 14.60 16.41 -1.05
CA ARG A 310 14.08 16.05 -2.37
C ARG A 310 14.53 14.65 -2.72
#